data_AF-A0A1H3DNI8-F1
#
_entry.id   AF-A0A1H3DNI8-F1
#
_cell.length_a   1.000
_cell.length_b   1.000
_cell.length_c   1.000
_cell.angle_alpha   90.00
_cell.angle_beta   90.00
_cell.angle_gamma   90.00
#
_symmetry.space_group_name_H-M   'P 1'
#
loop_
_entity.id
_entity.type
_entity.pdbx_description
1 polymer ?
#
loop_
_entity_poly.entity_id
_entity_poly.type
_entity_poly.pdbx_seq_one_letter_code
_entity_poly.pdbx_strand_id
1 'polypeptide(L)'
;MRAFLNRHSSTMLHPWAGAWVAVPVVVVLTRIGYDRHELSAYAALAGALMAILGVLTLGRPLLRLGYDEWLRQSRIIDGGHVAPTPEEQKAELEERRDAQAIQLSGPLLVILGTLLNGTSGFLS
;
A
#
# COMPACT_ATOMS: atom_id res chain seq x y z
N MET A 1 9.85 21.61 -5.16
CA MET A 1 9.49 20.18 -5.34
C MET A 1 9.34 19.43 -4.00
N ARG A 2 10.29 19.50 -3.06
CA ARG A 2 10.16 18.89 -1.71
C ARG A 2 8.96 19.37 -0.87
N ALA A 3 8.58 20.64 -0.97
CA ALA A 3 7.46 21.20 -0.20
C ALA A 3 6.06 20.74 -0.71
N PHE A 4 5.92 20.43 -1.99
CA PHE A 4 4.66 19.93 -2.58
C PHE A 4 4.43 18.46 -2.19
N LEU A 5 5.49 17.65 -2.15
CA LEU A 5 5.44 16.29 -1.62
C LEU A 5 5.04 16.26 -0.14
N ASN A 6 5.48 17.22 0.66
CA ASN A 6 5.27 17.19 2.12
C ASN A 6 3.81 17.43 2.56
N ARG A 7 2.98 18.10 1.74
CA ARG A 7 1.57 18.37 2.08
C ARG A 7 0.62 17.28 1.59
N HIS A 8 0.99 16.53 0.56
CA HIS A 8 0.20 15.39 0.05
C HIS A 8 0.72 14.03 0.53
N SER A 9 1.95 13.95 1.08
CA SER A 9 2.49 12.72 1.64
C SER A 9 1.69 12.20 2.84
N SER A 10 1.19 13.09 3.70
CA SER A 10 0.51 12.68 4.94
C SER A 10 -0.80 11.91 4.74
N THR A 11 -1.49 12.12 3.61
CA THR A 11 -2.74 11.40 3.28
C THR A 11 -2.54 10.35 2.19
N MET A 12 -1.65 10.55 1.22
CA MET A 12 -1.35 9.55 0.18
C MET A 12 -0.49 8.40 0.70
N LEU A 13 0.27 8.61 1.78
CA LEU A 13 1.08 7.61 2.45
C LEU A 13 0.44 7.27 3.80
N HIS A 14 -0.85 6.94 3.85
CA HIS A 14 -1.38 6.20 5.00
C HIS A 14 -1.19 4.70 4.72
N PRO A 15 -0.82 3.85 5.70
CA PRO A 15 -0.56 2.43 5.41
C PRO A 15 -1.78 1.72 4.83
N TRP A 16 -2.98 2.25 5.10
CA TRP A 16 -4.25 1.75 4.60
C TRP A 16 -4.80 2.48 3.38
N ALA A 17 -4.10 3.49 2.84
CA ALA A 17 -4.59 4.24 1.68
C ALA A 17 -4.84 3.32 0.47
N GLY A 18 -3.95 2.34 0.24
CA GLY A 18 -4.14 1.33 -0.80
C GLY A 18 -5.43 0.53 -0.63
N ALA A 19 -5.80 0.16 0.61
CA ALA A 19 -7.03 -0.57 0.89
C ALA A 19 -8.28 0.30 0.68
N TRP A 20 -8.23 1.58 1.08
CA TRP A 20 -9.33 2.53 0.86
C TRP A 20 -9.63 2.77 -0.61
N VAL A 21 -8.63 2.65 -1.49
CA VAL A 21 -8.81 2.72 -2.95
C VAL A 21 -9.20 1.36 -3.53
N ALA A 22 -8.55 0.28 -3.10
CA ALA A 22 -8.78 -1.06 -3.63
C ALA A 22 -10.22 -1.55 -3.42
N VAL A 23 -10.79 -1.34 -2.22
CA VAL A 23 -12.13 -1.85 -1.90
C VAL A 23 -13.22 -1.25 -2.81
N PRO A 24 -13.34 0.08 -2.95
CA PRO A 24 -14.29 0.68 -3.90
C PRO A 24 -14.06 0.23 -5.34
N VAL A 25 -12.80 0.14 -5.79
CA VAL A 25 -12.47 -0.32 -7.15
C VAL A 25 -12.97 -1.74 -7.38
N VAL A 26 -12.71 -2.65 -6.45
CA VAL A 26 -13.18 -4.05 -6.54
C VAL A 26 -14.71 -4.10 -6.56
N VAL A 27 -15.39 -3.35 -5.69
CA VAL A 27 -16.86 -3.31 -5.65
C VAL A 27 -17.44 -2.79 -6.97
N VAL A 28 -16.92 -1.68 -7.49
CA VAL A 28 -17.40 -1.07 -8.73
C VAL A 28 -17.16 -2.00 -9.93
N LEU A 29 -15.96 -2.56 -10.07
CA LEU A 29 -15.64 -3.45 -11.19
C LEU A 29 -16.45 -4.74 -11.14
N THR A 30 -16.60 -5.34 -9.96
CA THR A 30 -17.41 -6.56 -9.79
C THR A 30 -18.88 -6.28 -10.12
N ARG A 31 -19.40 -5.11 -9.72
CA ARG A 31 -20.76 -4.70 -10.06
C ARG A 31 -20.95 -4.52 -11.56
N ILE A 32 -20.03 -3.85 -12.25
CA ILE A 32 -20.07 -3.68 -13.71
C ILE A 32 -20.00 -5.04 -14.41
N GLY A 33 -19.09 -5.93 -13.96
CA GLY A 33 -18.97 -7.27 -14.52
C GLY A 33 -20.22 -8.11 -14.35
N TYR A 34 -20.90 -7.99 -13.19
CA TYR A 34 -22.19 -8.63 -12.95
C TYR A 34 -23.26 -8.11 -13.92
N ASP A 35 -23.39 -6.79 -14.05
CA ASP A 35 -24.40 -6.16 -14.92
C ASP A 35 -24.16 -6.44 -16.42
N ARG A 36 -22.92 -6.75 -16.81
CA ARG A 36 -22.53 -7.08 -18.20
C ARG A 36 -22.41 -8.57 -18.50
N HIS A 37 -22.67 -9.45 -17.53
CA HIS A 37 -22.42 -10.89 -17.63
C HIS A 37 -20.96 -11.26 -17.98
N GLU A 38 -19.99 -10.41 -17.62
CA GLU A 38 -18.55 -10.56 -17.90
C GLU A 38 -17.75 -10.66 -16.59
N LEU A 39 -18.35 -11.23 -15.54
CA LEU A 39 -17.80 -11.22 -14.17
C LEU A 39 -16.34 -11.70 -14.10
N SER A 40 -15.98 -12.72 -14.87
CA SER A 40 -14.61 -13.22 -14.98
C SER A 40 -13.62 -12.12 -15.36
N ALA A 41 -13.86 -11.39 -16.46
CA ALA A 41 -12.93 -10.36 -16.94
C ALA A 41 -12.75 -9.20 -15.94
N TYR A 42 -13.84 -8.76 -15.31
CA TYR A 42 -13.77 -7.66 -14.33
C TYR A 42 -13.20 -8.09 -12.99
N ALA A 43 -13.42 -9.34 -12.55
CA ALA A 43 -12.77 -9.91 -11.37
C ALA A 43 -11.25 -10.02 -11.59
N ALA A 44 -10.81 -10.45 -12.78
CA ALA A 44 -9.40 -10.48 -13.15
C ALA A 44 -8.76 -9.09 -13.04
N LEU A 45 -9.41 -8.08 -13.64
CA LEU A 45 -8.94 -6.70 -13.60
C LEU A 45 -8.91 -6.14 -12.16
N ALA A 46 -9.97 -6.36 -11.38
CA ALA A 46 -10.05 -5.93 -9.99
C ALA A 46 -8.92 -6.54 -9.14
N GLY A 47 -8.67 -7.84 -9.29
CA GLY A 47 -7.58 -8.54 -8.61
C GLY A 47 -6.20 -8.00 -9.00
N ALA A 48 -5.96 -7.77 -10.30
CA ALA A 48 -4.71 -7.21 -10.78
C ALA A 48 -4.43 -5.80 -10.22
N LEU A 49 -5.45 -4.92 -10.24
CA LEU A 49 -5.33 -3.57 -9.69
C LEU A 49 -5.06 -3.60 -8.17
N MET A 50 -5.75 -4.47 -7.44
CA MET A 50 -5.53 -4.65 -6.01
C MET A 50 -4.10 -5.13 -5.70
N ALA A 51 -3.57 -6.07 -6.49
CA ALA A 51 -2.20 -6.55 -6.34
C ALA A 51 -1.17 -5.45 -6.64
N ILE A 52 -1.37 -4.66 -7.69
CA ILE A 52 -0.51 -3.51 -8.03
C ILE A 52 -0.50 -2.49 -6.88
N LEU A 53 -1.67 -2.17 -6.32
CA LEU A 53 -1.77 -1.27 -5.16
C LEU A 53 -1.04 -1.85 -3.94
N GLY A 54 -1.08 -3.17 -3.75
CA GLY A 54 -0.31 -3.85 -2.72
C GLY A 54 1.21 -3.68 -2.90
N VAL A 55 1.72 -3.87 -4.12
CA VAL A 55 3.15 -3.66 -4.44
C VAL A 55 3.57 -2.21 -4.23
N LEU A 56 2.75 -1.25 -4.65
CA LEU A 56 3.02 0.17 -4.40
C LEU A 56 3.04 0.50 -2.90
N THR A 57 2.17 -0.15 -2.12
CA THR A 57 2.13 0.00 -0.66
C THR A 57 3.39 -0.59 -0.01
N LEU A 58 3.88 -1.74 -0.48
CA LEU A 58 5.17 -2.31 -0.05
C LEU A 58 6.34 -1.37 -0.37
N GLY A 59 6.30 -0.71 -1.54
CA GLY A 59 7.30 0.26 -1.97
C GLY A 59 7.25 1.60 -1.23
N ARG A 60 6.32 1.81 -0.30
CA ARG A 60 6.14 3.09 0.40
C ARG A 60 7.43 3.70 0.98
N PRO A 61 8.24 3.00 1.78
CA PRO A 61 9.46 3.61 2.33
C PRO A 61 10.47 3.99 1.24
N LEU A 62 10.56 3.19 0.16
CA LEU A 62 11.39 3.51 -1.00
C LEU A 62 10.91 4.79 -1.70
N LEU A 63 9.59 4.96 -1.84
CA LEU A 63 8.99 6.16 -2.43
C LEU A 63 9.13 7.40 -1.54
N ARG A 64 9.16 7.22 -0.22
CA ARG A 64 9.26 8.31 0.77
C ARG A 64 10.69 8.80 0.97
N LEU A 65 11.63 7.87 1.16
CA LEU A 65 13.01 8.16 1.54
C LEU A 65 14.00 8.06 0.39
N GLY A 66 13.68 7.25 -0.63
CA GLY A 66 14.63 6.76 -1.61
C GLY A 66 15.32 5.47 -1.15
N TYR A 67 15.89 4.73 -2.11
CA TYR A 67 16.50 3.42 -1.85
C TYR A 67 17.70 3.50 -0.89
N ASP A 68 18.64 4.42 -1.14
CA ASP A 68 19.88 4.51 -0.37
C ASP A 68 19.62 4.91 1.09
N GLU A 69 18.69 5.83 1.31
CA GLU A 69 18.31 6.30 2.65
C GLU A 69 17.57 5.21 3.42
N TRP A 70 16.60 4.54 2.78
CA TRP A 70 15.89 3.41 3.39
C TRP A 70 16.86 2.27 3.76
N LEU A 71 17.82 1.96 2.88
CA LEU A 71 18.83 0.94 3.16
C LEU A 71 19.75 1.35 4.32
N ARG A 72 20.08 2.64 4.44
CA ARG A 72 20.86 3.15 5.58
C ARG A 72 20.06 3.04 6.87
N GLN A 73 18.80 3.49 6.89
CA GLN A 73 17.96 3.47 8.09
C GLN A 73 17.63 2.04 8.56
N SER A 74 17.37 1.12 7.64
CA SER A 74 17.10 -0.29 7.98
C SER A 74 18.28 -1.03 8.64
N ARG A 75 19.49 -0.45 8.62
CA ARG A 75 20.70 -1.01 9.25
C ARG A 75 21.03 -0.38 10.60
N ILE A 76 20.39 0.72 10.96
CA ILE A 76 20.66 1.42 12.22
C ILE A 76 19.71 0.85 13.28
N ILE A 77 20.27 0.21 14.31
CA ILE A 77 19.51 -0.17 15.52
C ILE A 77 19.83 0.90 16.56
N ASP A 78 18.91 1.82 16.80
CA ASP A 78 19.08 2.85 17.82
C ASP A 78 18.87 2.24 19.22
N GLY A 79 19.85 2.44 20.10
CA GLY A 79 19.88 1.89 21.46
C GLY A 79 19.02 2.67 22.47
N GLY A 80 18.29 3.69 22.01
CA GLY A 80 17.39 4.52 22.80
C GLY A 80 18.05 5.83 23.26
N HIS A 81 17.25 6.90 23.22
CA HIS A 81 17.62 8.24 23.69
C HIS A 81 16.74 8.69 24.87
N VAL A 82 17.27 9.58 25.72
CA VAL A 82 16.52 10.21 26.81
C VAL A 82 15.66 11.35 26.22
N ALA A 83 14.35 11.09 26.17
CA ALA A 83 13.26 11.99 25.72
C ALA A 83 13.37 12.50 24.27
N PRO A 84 12.62 11.92 23.31
CA PRO A 84 12.71 12.27 21.90
C PRO A 84 12.12 13.65 21.59
N THR A 85 12.77 14.36 20.68
CA THR A 85 12.32 15.66 20.17
C THR A 85 11.01 15.53 19.35
N PRO A 86 10.23 16.60 19.15
CA PRO A 86 9.00 16.53 18.35
C PRO A 86 9.22 16.09 16.90
N GLU A 87 10.42 16.27 16.35
CA GLU A 87 10.78 15.84 15.00
C GLU A 87 11.08 14.34 14.96
N GLU A 88 11.79 13.83 15.98
CA GLU A 88 12.04 12.39 16.16
C GLU A 88 10.74 11.62 16.35
N GLN A 89 9.78 12.16 17.11
CA GLN A 89 8.46 11.54 17.28
C GLN A 89 7.70 11.39 15.95
N LYS A 90 7.83 12.36 15.04
CA LYS A 90 7.22 12.26 13.70
C LYS A 90 7.93 11.23 12.83
N ALA A 91 9.25 11.16 12.91
CA ALA A 91 10.04 10.17 12.17
C ALA A 91 9.68 8.74 12.62
N GLU A 92 9.58 8.52 13.93
CA GLU A 92 9.19 7.23 14.51
C GLU A 92 7.76 6.83 14.09
N LEU A 93 6.82 7.78 14.06
CA LEU A 93 5.47 7.53 13.57
C LEU A 93 5.45 7.10 12.09
N GLU A 94 6.24 7.75 11.24
CA GLU A 94 6.35 7.37 9.83
C GLU A 94 7.03 6.02 9.65
N GLU A 95 8.05 5.69 10.45
CA GLU A 95 8.69 4.38 10.45
C GLU A 95 7.71 3.27 10.85
N ARG A 96 6.93 3.48 11.91
CA ARG A 96 5.87 2.54 12.31
C ARG A 96 4.83 2.34 11.21
N ARG A 97 4.47 3.41 10.50
CA ARG A 97 3.53 3.32 9.36
C ARG A 97 4.13 2.61 8.15
N ASP A 98 5.41 2.82 7.87
CA ASP A 98 6.13 2.10 6.82
C ASP A 98 6.24 0.60 7.15
N ALA A 99 6.51 0.27 8.41
CA ALA A 99 6.50 -1.12 8.91
C ALA A 99 5.12 -1.77 8.74
N GLN A 100 4.04 -1.07 9.09
CA GLN A 100 2.67 -1.55 8.85
C GLN A 100 2.38 -1.76 7.36
N ALA A 101 2.86 -0.85 6.51
CA ALA A 101 2.70 -0.97 5.05
C ALA A 101 3.41 -2.22 4.50
N ILE A 102 4.64 -2.47 4.95
CA ILE A 102 5.45 -3.62 4.51
C ILE A 102 4.92 -4.95 5.07
N GLN A 103 4.58 -4.99 6.37
CA GLN A 103 4.30 -6.25 7.05
C GLN A 103 2.84 -6.68 6.96
N LEU A 104 1.92 -5.73 6.79
CA LEU A 104 0.48 -6.01 6.89
C LEU A 104 -0.29 -5.63 5.62
N SER A 105 -0.42 -4.34 5.32
CA SER A 105 -1.37 -3.92 4.28
C SER A 105 -0.89 -4.24 2.87
N GLY A 106 0.40 -4.08 2.58
CA GLY A 106 1.00 -4.44 1.29
C GLY A 106 0.82 -5.92 0.95
N PRO A 107 1.31 -6.87 1.78
CA PRO A 107 1.16 -8.30 1.51
C PRO A 107 -0.31 -8.73 1.44
N LEU A 108 -1.17 -8.20 2.31
CA LEU A 108 -2.60 -8.51 2.29
C LEU A 108 -3.24 -8.15 0.95
N LEU A 109 -2.97 -6.94 0.43
CA LEU A 109 -3.48 -6.50 -0.87
C LEU A 109 -2.93 -7.34 -2.02
N VAL A 110 -1.65 -7.70 -2.00
CA VAL A 110 -1.04 -8.57 -3.02
C VAL A 110 -1.69 -9.96 -3.02
N ILE A 111 -1.84 -10.58 -1.85
CA ILE A 111 -2.41 -11.92 -1.71
C ILE A 111 -3.86 -11.92 -2.17
N LEU A 112 -4.68 -11.00 -1.64
CA LEU A 112 -6.10 -10.93 -2.00
C LEU A 112 -6.29 -10.59 -3.48
N GLY A 113 -5.51 -9.66 -4.03
CA GLY A 113 -5.55 -9.33 -5.45
C GLY A 113 -5.17 -10.51 -6.34
N THR A 114 -4.14 -11.27 -5.95
CA THR A 114 -3.72 -12.48 -6.67
C THR A 114 -4.78 -13.57 -6.61
N LEU A 115 -5.40 -13.79 -5.45
CA LEU A 115 -6.50 -14.75 -5.29
C LEU A 115 -7.73 -14.34 -6.12
N LEU A 116 -8.11 -13.07 -6.08
CA LEU A 116 -9.23 -12.54 -6.88
C LEU A 116 -8.95 -12.68 -8.38
N ASN A 117 -7.72 -12.40 -8.81
CA ASN A 117 -7.32 -12.59 -10.20
C ASN A 117 -7.33 -14.07 -10.59
N GLY A 118 -6.77 -14.97 -9.79
CA GLY A 118 -6.77 -16.41 -10.07
C GLY A 118 -8.18 -17.03 -10.08
N THR A 119 -9.05 -16.60 -9.16
CA THR A 119 -10.45 -17.07 -9.09
C THR A 119 -11.27 -16.68 -10.32
N SER A 120 -10.89 -15.61 -11.03
CA SER A 120 -11.57 -15.21 -12.27
C SER A 120 -11.60 -16.31 -13.35
N GLY A 121 -10.58 -17.17 -13.39
CA GLY A 121 -10.54 -18.31 -14.32
C GLY A 121 -11.55 -19.41 -14.02
N PHE A 122 -12.14 -19.42 -12.82
CA PHE A 122 -13.21 -20.35 -12.43
C PHE A 122 -14.62 -19.75 -12.60
N LEU A 123 -14.70 -18.44 -12.91
CA LEU A 123 -15.95 -17.70 -13.11
C LEU A 123 -16.33 -17.58 -14.60
N SER A 124 -15.56 -18.18 -15.51
CA SER A 124 -15.82 -18.17 -16.96
C SER A 124 -16.88 -19.16 -17.37
#